data_AF-A0A558CZB7-F1
#
_entry.id   AF-A0A558CZB7-F1
#
_cell.length_a   1.000
_cell.length_b   1.000
_cell.length_c   1.000
_cell.angle_alpha   90.00
_cell.angle_beta   90.00
_cell.angle_gamma   90.00
#
_symmetry.space_group_name_H-M   'P 1'
#
loop_
_entity.id
_entity.type
_entity.pdbx_description
1 polymer ?
#
loop_
_entity_poly.entity_id
_entity_poly.type
_entity_poly.pdbx_seq_one_letter_code
_entity_poly.pdbx_strand_id
1 'polypeptide(L)'
;MVTENENRPSWAPPVLRGERLEAGLRTLELDVRRRLDGLLQGNHLGLVPGPGSEPGEARPYQPGDDVRRMDWAVTARTTVPH
;
A
#
# COMPACT_ATOMS: atom_id res chain seq x y z
N MET A 1 -4.89 20.75 -32.43
CA MET A 1 -4.22 20.33 -31.17
C MET A 1 -5.32 19.90 -30.23
N VAL A 2 -5.49 18.59 -30.05
CA VAL A 2 -6.65 17.97 -29.37
C VAL A 2 -6.37 17.96 -27.87
N THR A 3 -7.25 18.57 -27.08
CA THR A 3 -7.22 18.52 -25.62
C THR A 3 -7.93 17.26 -25.14
N GLU A 4 -7.19 16.18 -24.89
CA GLU A 4 -7.67 15.01 -24.15
C GLU A 4 -7.83 15.38 -22.67
N ASN A 5 -9.05 15.57 -22.17
CA ASN A 5 -9.28 15.57 -20.71
C ASN A 5 -10.74 15.27 -20.27
N GLU A 6 -11.47 14.42 -20.99
CA GLU A 6 -12.90 14.16 -20.69
C GLU A 6 -13.20 12.86 -19.93
N ASN A 7 -12.21 12.07 -19.47
CA ASN A 7 -12.50 10.78 -18.83
C ASN A 7 -11.82 10.57 -17.47
N ARG A 8 -11.97 11.51 -16.53
CA ARG A 8 -11.52 11.32 -15.14
C ARG A 8 -12.67 10.81 -14.27
N PRO A 9 -12.54 9.65 -13.59
CA PRO A 9 -13.60 9.11 -12.78
C PRO A 9 -13.92 10.02 -11.58
N SER A 10 -15.20 10.13 -11.22
CA SER A 10 -15.70 11.04 -10.18
C SER A 10 -15.16 10.74 -8.77
N TRP A 11 -14.73 9.50 -8.53
CA TRP A 11 -14.10 9.10 -7.26
C TRP A 11 -12.60 9.41 -7.20
N ALA A 12 -11.98 9.80 -8.32
CA ALA A 12 -10.54 10.03 -8.37
C ALA A 12 -10.14 11.14 -7.38
N PRO A 13 -9.11 10.92 -6.55
CA PRO A 13 -8.61 11.95 -5.66
C PRO A 13 -8.26 13.23 -6.44
N PRO A 14 -8.43 14.43 -5.86
CA PRO A 14 -8.05 15.67 -6.53
C PRO A 14 -6.56 15.65 -6.91
N VAL A 15 -6.19 16.18 -8.08
CA VAL A 15 -4.78 16.33 -8.45
C VAL A 15 -4.19 17.43 -7.57
N LEU A 16 -3.33 17.05 -6.63
CA LEU A 16 -2.55 18.00 -5.84
C LEU A 16 -1.28 18.37 -6.64
N ARG A 17 -0.93 19.67 -6.67
CA ARG A 17 0.28 20.19 -7.34
C ARG A 17 1.04 21.11 -6.40
N GLY A 18 2.38 21.13 -6.50
CA GLY A 18 3.26 22.01 -5.74
C GLY A 18 3.00 21.95 -4.23
N GLU A 19 2.86 23.11 -3.59
CA GLU A 19 2.60 23.27 -2.15
C GLU A 19 1.43 22.42 -1.61
N ARG A 20 0.37 22.20 -2.41
CA ARG A 20 -0.77 21.38 -1.98
C ARG A 20 -0.45 19.89 -1.92
N LEU A 21 0.45 19.42 -2.79
CA LEU A 21 0.93 18.04 -2.76
C LEU A 21 1.84 17.85 -1.54
N GLU A 22 2.77 18.78 -1.33
CA GLU A 22 3.66 18.79 -0.15
C GLU A 22 2.87 18.78 1.16
N ALA A 23 1.86 19.65 1.28
CA ALA A 23 0.98 19.67 2.45
C ALA A 23 0.21 18.35 2.63
N GLY A 24 -0.26 17.73 1.54
CA GLY A 24 -0.94 16.44 1.58
C GLY A 24 -0.01 15.31 2.01
N LEU A 25 1.21 15.26 1.49
CA LEU A 25 2.21 14.25 1.85
C LEU A 25 2.58 14.34 3.33
N ARG A 26 2.72 15.55 3.88
CA ARG A 26 2.95 15.77 5.33
C ARG A 26 1.84 15.19 6.21
N THR A 27 0.60 15.08 5.72
CA THR A 27 -0.48 14.41 6.47
C THR A 27 -0.41 12.89 6.43
N LEU A 28 0.35 12.32 5.49
CA LEU A 28 0.57 10.88 5.34
C LEU A 28 1.85 10.42 6.03
N GLU A 29 2.64 11.34 6.58
CA GLU A 29 3.80 11.00 7.40
C GLU A 29 3.32 10.32 8.69
N LEU A 30 3.82 9.11 8.92
CA LEU A 30 3.53 8.34 10.13
C LEU A 30 4.75 8.36 11.05
N ASP A 31 4.62 9.05 12.18
CA ASP A 31 5.64 9.02 13.23
C ASP A 31 5.51 7.76 14.09
N VAL A 32 6.59 6.98 14.12
CA VAL A 32 6.70 5.81 14.97
C VAL A 32 6.98 6.26 16.42
N ARG A 33 5.93 6.32 17.24
CA ARG A 33 5.99 6.84 18.63
C ARG A 33 6.67 5.92 19.64
N ARG A 34 6.86 4.64 19.31
CA ARG A 34 7.52 3.65 20.17
C ARG A 34 8.39 2.77 19.30
N ARG A 35 9.50 2.30 19.88
CA ARG A 35 10.38 1.33 19.22
C ARG A 35 9.55 0.14 18.77
N LEU A 36 9.60 -0.17 17.48
CA LEU A 36 9.05 -1.41 16.96
C LEU A 36 9.95 -2.51 17.51
N ASP A 37 9.50 -3.21 18.56
CA ASP A 37 10.25 -4.31 19.19
C ASP A 37 10.39 -5.55 18.27
N GLY A 38 10.08 -5.43 16.98
CA GLY A 38 10.17 -6.48 15.96
C GLY A 38 11.47 -6.53 15.17
N LEU A 39 12.53 -5.80 15.59
CA LEU A 39 13.88 -5.92 15.00
C LEU A 39 14.86 -6.73 15.85
N LEU A 40 14.39 -7.35 16.92
CA LEU A 40 15.00 -8.61 17.35
C LEU A 40 14.06 -9.70 16.83
N GLN A 41 14.40 -10.28 15.67
CA GLN A 41 14.14 -11.71 15.56
C GLN A 41 14.70 -12.29 16.86
N GLY A 42 13.82 -12.83 17.73
CA GLY A 42 14.32 -13.74 18.74
C GLY A 42 15.16 -14.80 18.03
N ASN A 43 16.06 -15.48 18.73
CA ASN A 43 16.82 -16.59 18.15
C ASN A 43 15.93 -17.74 17.60
N HIS A 44 14.61 -17.58 17.63
CA HIS A 44 13.57 -18.47 17.15
C HIS A 44 12.61 -17.68 16.27
N LEU A 45 12.46 -18.13 15.02
CA LEU A 45 11.35 -17.74 14.16
C LEU A 45 10.04 -18.13 14.85
N GLY A 46 9.03 -17.26 14.81
CA GLY A 46 7.68 -17.63 15.21
C GLY A 46 7.24 -18.83 14.37
N LEU A 47 6.60 -19.83 15.00
CA LEU A 47 6.13 -21.05 14.31
C LEU A 47 5.10 -20.75 13.21
N VAL A 48 4.48 -19.57 13.25
CA VAL A 48 3.45 -19.14 12.33
C VAL A 48 4.02 -17.99 11.49
N PRO A 49 4.19 -18.20 10.17
CA PRO A 49 4.47 -17.12 9.24
C PRO A 49 3.41 -16.02 9.41
N GLY A 50 3.84 -14.77 9.62
CA GLY A 50 2.91 -13.64 9.58
C GLY A 50 2.29 -13.51 8.18
N PRO A 51 1.09 -12.92 8.03
CA PRO A 51 0.52 -12.67 6.70
C PRO A 51 1.54 -11.96 5.80
N GLY A 52 1.82 -12.52 4.62
CA GLY A 52 2.80 -11.96 3.66
C GLY A 52 4.28 -12.36 3.89
N SER A 53 4.57 -13.34 4.75
CA SER A 53 5.94 -13.82 4.98
C SER A 53 6.40 -14.96 4.08
N GLU A 54 5.49 -15.62 3.36
CA GLU A 54 5.86 -16.53 2.26
C GLU A 54 5.71 -15.83 0.89
N PRO A 55 6.79 -15.70 0.09
CA PRO A 55 6.74 -15.15 -1.27
C PRO A 55 5.85 -15.93 -2.26
N GLY A 56 5.38 -17.12 -1.89
CA GLY A 56 4.57 -18.01 -2.74
C GLY A 56 3.05 -17.88 -2.57
N GLU A 57 2.56 -17.14 -1.58
CA GLU A 57 1.12 -17.00 -1.31
C GLU A 57 0.49 -15.76 -1.98
N ALA A 58 1.31 -14.82 -2.45
CA ALA A 58 0.82 -13.61 -3.09
C ALA A 58 0.27 -13.95 -4.49
N ARG A 59 -1.06 -13.97 -4.60
CA ARG A 59 -1.77 -14.08 -5.88
C ARG A 59 -2.31 -12.71 -6.30
N PRO A 60 -2.46 -12.42 -7.60
CA PRO A 60 -3.17 -11.22 -8.04
C PRO A 60 -4.61 -11.20 -7.55
N TYR A 61 -5.07 -10.03 -7.11
CA TYR A 61 -6.44 -9.78 -6.70
C TYR A 61 -7.40 -10.08 -7.85
N GLN A 62 -8.47 -10.81 -7.55
CA GLN A 62 -9.56 -10.99 -8.51
C GLN A 62 -10.81 -10.20 -8.07
N PRO A 63 -11.53 -9.56 -9.01
CA PRO A 63 -12.81 -8.93 -8.70
C PRO A 63 -13.76 -9.90 -7.98
N GLY A 64 -14.18 -9.52 -6.77
CA GLY A 64 -14.98 -10.38 -5.88
C GLY A 64 -14.21 -10.85 -4.64
N ASP A 65 -12.88 -10.74 -4.63
CA ASP A 65 -12.08 -10.96 -3.43
C ASP A 65 -12.34 -9.85 -2.39
N ASP A 66 -12.28 -10.22 -1.11
CA ASP A 66 -12.34 -9.26 -0.01
C ASP A 66 -11.04 -8.46 0.04
N VAL A 67 -11.13 -7.15 -0.20
CA VAL A 67 -10.02 -6.18 -0.20
C VAL A 67 -9.26 -6.18 1.14
N ARG A 68 -9.88 -6.60 2.24
CA ARG A 68 -9.17 -6.74 3.53
C ARG A 68 -8.11 -7.83 3.54
N ARG A 69 -8.18 -8.76 2.58
CA ARG A 69 -7.20 -9.84 2.39
C ARG A 69 -6.11 -9.50 1.39
N MET A 70 -6.18 -8.31 0.77
CA MET A 70 -5.17 -7.84 -0.19
C MET A 70 -3.81 -7.69 0.49
N ASP A 71 -2.77 -8.21 -0.15
CA ASP A 71 -1.39 -7.95 0.21
C ASP A 71 -0.98 -6.57 -0.32
N TRP A 72 -1.22 -5.58 0.52
CA TRP A 72 -0.88 -4.20 0.21
C TRP A 72 0.62 -3.97 0.06
N ALA A 73 1.47 -4.76 0.71
CA ALA A 73 2.92 -4.61 0.63
C ALA A 73 3.45 -5.10 -0.73
N VAL A 74 2.95 -6.23 -1.23
CA VAL A 74 3.26 -6.72 -2.58
C VAL A 74 2.65 -5.79 -3.62
N THR A 75 1.40 -5.36 -3.44
CA THR A 75 0.73 -4.40 -4.34
C THR A 75 1.52 -3.10 -4.48
N ALA A 76 2.01 -2.53 -3.36
CA ALA A 76 2.78 -1.30 -3.39
C ALA A 76 4.12 -1.45 -4.14
N ARG A 77 4.80 -2.59 -4.02
CA ARG A 77 6.08 -2.85 -4.69
C ARG A 77 5.92 -3.17 -6.18
N THR A 78 4.89 -3.93 -6.52
CA THR A 78 4.68 -4.44 -7.88
C THR A 78 3.81 -3.53 -8.73
N THR A 79 3.08 -2.59 -8.11
CA THR A 79 2.03 -1.77 -8.74
C THR A 79 0.89 -2.58 -9.36
N VAL A 80 0.81 -3.88 -9.05
CA VAL A 80 -0.23 -4.81 -9.49
C VAL A 80 -1.06 -5.21 -8.26
N PRO A 81 -2.40 -5.19 -8.32
CA PRO A 81 -3.24 -5.63 -7.21
C PRO A 81 -3.03 -7.12 -6.89
N HIS A 82 -2.68 -7.42 -5.63
CA HIS A 82 -2.49 -8.78 -5.10
C HIS A 82 -3.40 -9.04 -3.89
#